data_AF-A0A3N6FQF8-F1
#
_entry.id   AF-A0A3N6FQF8-F1
#
_cell.length_a   1.000
_cell.length_b   1.000
_cell.length_c   1.000
_cell.angle_alpha   90.00
_cell.angle_beta   90.00
_cell.angle_gamma   90.00
#
_symmetry.space_group_name_H-M   'P 1'
#
loop_
_entity.id
_entity.type
_entity.pdbx_description
1 polymer ?
#
loop_
_entity_poly.entity_id
_entity_poly.type
_entity_poly.pdbx_seq_one_letter_code
_entity_poly.pdbx_strand_id
1 'polypeptide(L)'
;MVAIARRIIEEEGVDALSMRRVAKELGSTPMALYHYVQDKDELLMLTLSGTAAAFPRPELPEDPRERLLAVAVHMHGILERIPWVLDILALGELTDKNALWMVEEIIDSALACGLSPAQAVRAYRTIWSYVYGDLIFRRAAERRAQTPPSRRFFPEMVTDQDTAALPRLAAIKDDWRAYAADYDVADELDAIIRGLLGRGSAAGR
;
A
#
# COMPACT_ATOMS: atom_id res chain seq x y z
N MET A 1 -22.67 3.37 12.68
CA MET A 1 -22.33 2.26 11.77
C MET A 1 -20.86 2.27 11.39
N VAL A 2 -20.36 3.34 10.74
CA VAL A 2 -18.95 3.47 10.28
C VAL A 2 -17.91 3.20 11.37
N ALA A 3 -18.03 3.80 12.56
CA ALA A 3 -17.07 3.58 13.64
C ALA A 3 -17.00 2.12 14.12
N ILE A 4 -18.14 1.42 14.12
CA ILE A 4 -18.22 -0.01 14.48
C ILE A 4 -17.63 -0.88 13.36
N ALA A 5 -17.96 -0.57 12.11
CA ALA A 5 -17.37 -1.27 10.97
C ALA A 5 -15.83 -1.14 10.98
N ARG A 6 -15.31 0.08 11.17
CA ARG A 6 -13.87 0.33 11.30
C ARG A 6 -13.24 -0.51 12.40
N ARG A 7 -13.84 -0.51 13.61
CA ARG A 7 -13.34 -1.28 14.75
C ARG A 7 -13.30 -2.79 14.47
N ILE A 8 -14.36 -3.36 13.90
CA ILE A 8 -14.39 -4.78 13.51
C ILE A 8 -13.28 -5.09 12.51
N ILE A 9 -13.06 -4.22 11.52
CA ILE A 9 -12.03 -4.43 10.50
C ILE A 9 -10.62 -4.35 11.11
N GLU A 10 -10.38 -3.39 12.01
CA GLU A 10 -9.09 -3.20 12.70
C GLU A 10 -8.76 -4.36 13.65
N GLU A 11 -9.74 -4.88 14.38
CA GLU A 11 -9.57 -5.94 15.38
C GLU A 11 -9.59 -7.35 14.76
N GLU A 12 -10.51 -7.61 13.82
CA GLU A 12 -10.84 -8.96 13.34
C GLU A 12 -10.61 -9.14 11.82
N GLY A 13 -10.31 -8.07 11.09
CA GLY A 13 -10.10 -8.09 9.64
C GLY A 13 -11.38 -7.88 8.82
N VAL A 14 -11.19 -7.61 7.51
CA VAL A 14 -12.29 -7.27 6.57
C VAL A 14 -13.31 -8.41 6.40
N ASP A 15 -12.87 -9.67 6.54
CA ASP A 15 -13.72 -10.85 6.42
C ASP A 15 -14.72 -10.98 7.57
N ALA A 16 -14.38 -10.46 8.76
CA ALA A 16 -15.27 -10.45 9.92
C ALA A 16 -16.43 -9.44 9.77
N LEU A 17 -16.30 -8.47 8.87
CA LEU A 17 -17.35 -7.48 8.62
C LEU A 17 -18.54 -8.11 7.90
N SER A 18 -19.70 -8.08 8.56
CA SER A 18 -21.00 -8.43 7.97
C SER A 18 -22.10 -7.52 8.51
N MET A 19 -23.15 -7.29 7.71
CA MET A 19 -24.31 -6.49 8.12
C MET A 19 -24.95 -7.01 9.41
N ARG A 20 -25.00 -8.34 9.59
CA ARG A 20 -25.49 -8.97 10.83
C ARG A 20 -24.62 -8.65 12.04
N ARG A 21 -23.29 -8.72 11.89
CA ARG A 21 -22.36 -8.41 12.99
C ARG A 21 -22.47 -6.94 13.40
N VAL A 22 -22.50 -6.03 12.43
CA VAL A 22 -22.65 -4.59 12.67
C VAL A 22 -23.97 -4.28 13.36
N ALA A 23 -25.07 -4.91 12.94
CA ALA A 23 -26.39 -4.73 13.57
C ALA A 23 -26.40 -5.21 15.02
N LYS A 24 -25.79 -6.38 15.28
CA LYS A 24 -25.67 -6.94 16.64
C LYS A 24 -24.92 -5.97 17.56
N GLU A 25 -23.81 -5.40 17.12
CA GLU A 25 -23.04 -4.44 17.93
C GLU A 25 -23.73 -3.09 18.11
N LEU A 26 -24.54 -2.67 17.14
CA LEU A 26 -25.37 -1.47 17.25
C LEU A 26 -26.61 -1.66 18.13
N GLY A 27 -26.92 -2.90 18.56
CA GLY A 27 -28.20 -3.20 19.22
C GLY A 27 -29.41 -3.01 18.30
N SER A 28 -29.22 -3.18 16.98
CA SER A 28 -30.23 -2.92 15.95
C SER A 28 -30.48 -4.17 15.08
N THR A 29 -31.34 -4.06 14.08
CA THR A 29 -31.58 -5.12 13.09
C THR A 29 -30.81 -4.86 11.79
N PRO A 30 -30.43 -5.89 11.02
CA PRO A 30 -29.82 -5.68 9.71
C PRO A 30 -30.70 -4.83 8.77
N MET A 31 -32.02 -5.02 8.83
CA MET A 31 -32.98 -4.24 8.04
C MET A 31 -32.88 -2.74 8.32
N ALA A 32 -32.70 -2.36 9.59
CA ALA A 32 -32.51 -0.96 9.95
C ALA A 32 -31.22 -0.36 9.39
N LEU A 33 -30.15 -1.16 9.25
CA LEU A 33 -28.91 -0.70 8.62
C LEU A 33 -29.09 -0.47 7.13
N TYR A 34 -29.87 -1.31 6.46
CA TYR A 34 -30.12 -1.19 5.01
C TYR A 34 -30.85 0.10 4.61
N HIS A 35 -31.42 0.84 5.57
CA HIS A 35 -31.93 2.19 5.32
C HIS A 35 -30.83 3.25 5.12
N TYR A 36 -29.61 2.97 5.57
CA TYR A 36 -28.47 3.90 5.50
C TYR A 36 -27.43 3.49 4.46
N VAL A 37 -27.33 2.18 4.15
CA VAL A 37 -26.38 1.61 3.18
C VAL A 37 -27.06 0.47 2.43
N GLN A 38 -26.84 0.35 1.13
CA GLN A 38 -27.39 -0.68 0.25
C GLN A 38 -26.84 -2.07 0.60
N ASP A 39 -25.55 -2.14 0.94
CA ASP A 39 -24.84 -3.40 1.17
C ASP A 39 -23.58 -3.24 2.04
N LYS A 40 -22.83 -4.34 2.17
CA LYS A 40 -21.54 -4.37 2.89
C LYS A 40 -20.51 -3.45 2.21
N ASP A 41 -20.53 -3.35 0.88
CA ASP A 41 -19.52 -2.65 0.11
C ASP A 41 -19.71 -1.14 0.22
N GLU A 42 -20.95 -0.64 0.22
CA GLU A 42 -21.25 0.76 0.54
C GLU A 42 -20.83 1.11 1.97
N LEU A 43 -21.06 0.22 2.94
CA LEU A 43 -20.55 0.43 4.31
C LEU A 43 -19.02 0.47 4.36
N LEU A 44 -18.34 -0.38 3.60
CA LEU A 44 -16.87 -0.36 3.48
C LEU A 44 -16.40 0.95 2.87
N MET A 45 -17.04 1.44 1.80
CA MET A 45 -16.73 2.72 1.16
C MET A 45 -16.90 3.89 2.12
N LEU A 46 -18.01 3.96 2.85
CA LEU A 46 -18.22 5.01 3.85
C LEU A 46 -17.17 4.96 4.97
N THR A 47 -16.73 3.75 5.33
CA THR A 47 -15.68 3.54 6.33
C THR A 47 -14.31 3.98 5.80
N LEU A 48 -14.00 3.68 4.55
CA LEU A 48 -12.81 4.14 3.85
C LEU A 48 -12.80 5.66 3.78
N SER A 49 -13.85 6.29 3.27
CA SER A 49 -13.94 7.75 3.13
C SER A 49 -13.83 8.48 4.46
N GLY A 50 -14.48 7.99 5.52
CA GLY A 50 -14.35 8.55 6.86
C GLY A 50 -12.93 8.43 7.43
N THR A 51 -12.16 7.44 7.00
CA THR A 51 -10.77 7.24 7.43
C THR A 51 -9.81 8.07 6.58
N ALA A 52 -10.02 8.14 5.27
CA ALA A 52 -9.25 8.97 4.34
C ALA A 52 -9.33 10.45 4.69
N ALA A 53 -10.49 10.94 5.15
CA ALA A 53 -10.69 12.31 5.60
C ALA A 53 -9.77 12.74 6.77
N ALA A 54 -9.18 11.79 7.50
CA ALA A 54 -8.21 12.08 8.56
C ALA A 54 -6.81 12.42 8.02
N PHE A 55 -6.57 12.23 6.72
CA PHE A 55 -5.27 12.46 6.09
C PHE A 55 -5.36 13.67 5.15
N PRO A 56 -5.00 14.88 5.63
CA PRO A 56 -5.05 16.06 4.79
C PRO A 56 -4.02 15.96 3.68
N ARG A 57 -4.35 16.55 2.53
CA ARG A 57 -3.42 16.75 1.41
C ARG A 57 -2.21 17.55 1.92
N PRO A 58 -0.98 17.09 1.67
CA PRO A 58 0.21 17.81 2.08
C PRO A 58 0.46 19.01 1.16
N GLU A 59 1.26 19.96 1.62
CA GLU A 59 1.88 20.94 0.73
C GLU A 59 2.85 20.20 -0.20
N LEU A 60 2.73 20.48 -1.50
CA LEU A 60 3.49 19.78 -2.54
C LEU A 60 4.58 20.69 -3.12
N PRO A 61 5.79 20.17 -3.37
CA PRO A 61 6.86 20.91 -4.03
C PRO A 61 6.46 21.48 -5.40
N GLU A 62 7.13 22.56 -5.81
CA GLU A 62 6.99 23.14 -7.15
C GLU A 62 7.68 22.29 -8.22
N ASP A 63 8.85 21.72 -7.91
CA ASP A 63 9.56 20.83 -8.83
C ASP A 63 8.73 19.56 -9.10
N PRO A 64 8.44 19.22 -10.37
CA PRO A 64 7.59 18.08 -10.70
C PRO A 64 8.12 16.73 -10.21
N ARG A 65 9.45 16.51 -10.22
CA ARG A 65 10.01 15.24 -9.76
C ARG A 65 9.90 15.13 -8.25
N GLU A 66 10.21 16.20 -7.52
CA GLU A 66 10.05 16.26 -6.06
C GLU A 66 8.58 16.12 -5.66
N ARG A 67 7.65 16.73 -6.43
CA ARG A 67 6.20 16.56 -6.25
C ARG A 67 5.77 15.10 -6.42
N LEU A 68 6.23 14.45 -7.48
CA LEU A 68 5.94 13.04 -7.75
C LEU A 68 6.39 12.15 -6.58
N LEU A 69 7.60 12.38 -6.07
CA LEU A 69 8.12 11.66 -4.91
C LEU A 69 7.30 11.94 -3.65
N ALA A 70 7.00 13.21 -3.37
CA ALA A 70 6.22 13.61 -2.19
C ALA A 70 4.82 12.96 -2.18
N VAL A 71 4.14 12.90 -3.31
CA VAL A 71 2.82 12.25 -3.42
C VAL A 71 2.95 10.73 -3.25
N ALA A 72 3.96 10.10 -3.82
CA ALA A 72 4.19 8.66 -3.68
C ALA A 72 4.47 8.26 -2.21
N VAL A 73 5.31 9.03 -1.52
CA VAL A 73 5.61 8.85 -0.08
C VAL A 73 4.36 9.11 0.76
N HIS A 74 3.59 10.14 0.44
CA HIS A 74 2.34 10.44 1.13
C HIS A 74 1.31 9.31 0.99
N MET A 75 1.16 8.77 -0.23
CA MET A 75 0.30 7.63 -0.50
C MET A 75 0.70 6.40 0.33
N HIS A 76 2.01 6.09 0.38
CA HIS A 76 2.53 5.01 1.22
C HIS A 76 2.20 5.24 2.69
N GLY A 77 2.51 6.42 3.24
CA GLY A 77 2.26 6.73 4.65
C GLY A 77 0.77 6.73 5.03
N ILE A 78 -0.14 7.08 4.12
CA ILE A 78 -1.59 6.87 4.35
C ILE A 78 -1.89 5.38 4.47
N LEU A 79 -1.47 4.58 3.49
CA LEU A 79 -1.81 3.16 3.44
C LEU A 79 -1.17 2.34 4.58
N GLU A 80 0.01 2.76 5.07
CA GLU A 80 0.63 2.18 6.27
C GLU A 80 -0.24 2.37 7.51
N ARG A 81 -0.88 3.54 7.66
CA ARG A 81 -1.76 3.86 8.80
C ARG A 81 -3.14 3.25 8.69
N ILE A 82 -3.54 2.79 7.51
CA ILE A 82 -4.82 2.12 7.27
C ILE A 82 -4.59 0.72 6.66
N PRO A 83 -3.91 -0.20 7.36
CA PRO A 83 -3.41 -1.44 6.77
C PRO A 83 -4.52 -2.38 6.26
N TRP A 84 -5.74 -2.27 6.79
CA TRP A 84 -6.89 -3.04 6.33
C TRP A 84 -7.41 -2.60 4.95
N VAL A 85 -7.08 -1.39 4.51
CA VAL A 85 -7.47 -0.88 3.19
C VAL A 85 -6.75 -1.62 2.07
N LEU A 86 -5.57 -2.19 2.33
CA LEU A 86 -4.84 -3.00 1.34
C LEU A 86 -5.67 -4.22 0.89
N ASP A 87 -6.31 -4.92 1.83
CA ASP A 87 -7.12 -6.10 1.54
C ASP A 87 -8.35 -5.75 0.67
N ILE A 88 -8.88 -4.52 0.85
CA ILE A 88 -10.01 -3.99 0.09
C ILE A 88 -9.57 -3.55 -1.31
N LEU A 89 -8.48 -2.79 -1.40
CA LEU A 89 -7.95 -2.27 -2.66
C LEU A 89 -7.45 -3.37 -3.59
N ALA A 90 -7.00 -4.51 -3.03
CA ALA A 90 -6.60 -5.70 -3.79
C ALA A 90 -7.71 -6.20 -4.73
N LEU A 91 -8.97 -6.02 -4.32
CA LEU A 91 -10.15 -6.45 -5.08
C LEU A 91 -10.42 -5.54 -6.28
N GLY A 92 -9.84 -4.33 -6.33
CA GLY A 92 -9.96 -3.39 -7.45
C GLY A 92 -11.35 -2.78 -7.64
N GLU A 93 -12.33 -3.17 -6.81
CA GLU A 93 -13.75 -2.79 -6.95
C GLU A 93 -14.10 -1.51 -6.17
N LEU A 94 -13.24 -1.06 -5.27
CA LEU A 94 -13.53 0.00 -4.32
C LEU A 94 -12.45 1.10 -4.37
N THR A 95 -12.78 2.24 -4.98
CA THR A 95 -11.92 3.44 -5.04
C THR A 95 -12.70 4.64 -4.50
N ASP A 96 -12.18 5.29 -3.47
CA ASP A 96 -12.75 6.55 -2.99
C ASP A 96 -12.39 7.70 -3.94
N LYS A 97 -13.39 8.48 -4.37
CA LYS A 97 -13.19 9.70 -5.16
C LYS A 97 -12.26 10.68 -4.47
N ASN A 98 -12.25 10.72 -3.12
CA ASN A 98 -11.34 11.58 -2.37
C ASN A 98 -9.87 11.17 -2.48
N ALA A 99 -9.56 9.95 -2.94
CA ALA A 99 -8.18 9.52 -3.15
C ALA A 99 -7.67 9.84 -4.58
N LEU A 100 -8.54 10.21 -5.51
CA LEU A 100 -8.19 10.43 -6.92
C LEU A 100 -7.22 11.60 -7.13
N TRP A 101 -7.15 12.56 -6.20
CA TRP A 101 -6.17 13.65 -6.31
C TRP A 101 -4.73 13.12 -6.33
N MET A 102 -4.40 12.04 -5.61
CA MET A 102 -3.05 11.47 -5.64
C MET A 102 -2.73 10.90 -7.03
N VAL A 103 -3.73 10.28 -7.67
CA VAL A 103 -3.60 9.78 -9.04
C VAL A 103 -3.37 10.95 -10.00
N GLU A 104 -4.18 12.00 -9.89
CA GLU A 104 -4.05 13.21 -10.70
C GLU A 104 -2.65 13.83 -10.56
N GLU A 105 -2.17 14.05 -9.34
CA GLU A 105 -0.86 14.66 -9.08
C GLU A 105 0.30 13.79 -9.59
N ILE A 106 0.21 12.47 -9.46
CA ILE A 106 1.22 11.55 -10.00
C ILE A 106 1.26 11.65 -11.54
N ILE A 107 0.08 11.69 -12.19
CA ILE A 107 -0.01 11.80 -13.64
C ILE A 107 0.51 13.17 -14.10
N ASP A 108 0.04 14.26 -13.50
CA ASP A 108 0.45 15.63 -13.84
C ASP A 108 1.97 15.82 -13.67
N SER A 109 2.51 15.39 -12.53
CA SER A 109 3.95 15.48 -12.25
C SER A 109 4.78 14.67 -13.27
N ALA A 110 4.33 13.46 -13.62
CA ALA A 110 5.00 12.64 -14.63
C ALA A 110 4.98 13.31 -16.02
N LEU A 111 3.84 13.88 -16.43
CA LEU A 111 3.72 14.63 -17.68
C LEU A 111 4.64 15.85 -17.69
N ALA A 112 4.69 16.61 -16.59
CA ALA A 112 5.57 17.76 -16.43
C ALA A 112 7.05 17.39 -16.44
N CYS A 113 7.41 16.17 -16.04
CA CYS A 113 8.75 15.60 -16.25
C CYS A 113 9.02 15.12 -17.69
N GLY A 114 8.10 15.31 -18.62
CA GLY A 114 8.26 14.99 -20.05
C GLY A 114 7.84 13.57 -20.43
N LEU A 115 7.11 12.85 -19.58
CA LEU A 115 6.56 11.54 -19.95
C LEU A 115 5.34 11.72 -20.85
N SER A 116 5.15 10.80 -21.80
CA SER A 116 3.88 10.69 -22.53
C SER A 116 2.75 10.24 -21.59
N PRO A 117 1.47 10.46 -21.94
CA PRO A 117 0.34 9.98 -21.14
C PRO A 117 0.39 8.47 -20.84
N ALA A 118 0.81 7.66 -21.81
CA ALA A 118 0.96 6.23 -21.63
C ALA A 118 2.09 5.87 -20.64
N GLN A 119 3.18 6.65 -20.61
CA GLN A 119 4.25 6.50 -19.63
C GLN A 119 3.82 6.98 -18.24
N ALA A 120 3.06 8.07 -18.13
CA ALA A 120 2.52 8.56 -16.87
C ALA A 120 1.62 7.51 -16.19
N VAL A 121 0.69 6.90 -16.94
CA VAL A 121 -0.17 5.81 -16.41
C VAL A 121 0.67 4.61 -15.95
N ARG A 122 1.72 4.25 -16.71
CA ARG A 122 2.65 3.18 -16.30
C ARG A 122 3.46 3.54 -15.05
N ALA A 123 3.85 4.80 -14.90
CA ALA A 123 4.53 5.30 -13.71
C ALA A 123 3.63 5.17 -12.49
N TYR A 124 2.38 5.66 -12.57
CA TYR A 124 1.37 5.47 -11.52
C TYR A 124 1.22 3.99 -11.13
N ARG A 125 1.00 3.10 -12.11
CA ARG A 125 0.86 1.66 -11.83
C ARG A 125 2.09 1.06 -11.17
N THR A 126 3.29 1.48 -11.57
CA THR A 126 4.55 0.99 -10.98
C THR A 126 4.68 1.44 -9.53
N ILE A 127 4.43 2.72 -9.25
CA ILE A 127 4.45 3.29 -7.90
C ILE A 127 3.40 2.58 -7.02
N TRP A 128 2.18 2.42 -7.53
CA TRP A 128 1.11 1.71 -6.83
C TRP A 128 1.49 0.28 -6.48
N SER A 129 1.97 -0.50 -7.46
CA SER A 129 2.37 -1.90 -7.23
C SER A 129 3.51 -2.03 -6.24
N TYR A 130 4.46 -1.10 -6.26
CA TYR A 130 5.53 -1.06 -5.27
C TYR A 130 5.00 -0.76 -3.87
N VAL A 131 4.25 0.35 -3.69
CA VAL A 131 3.70 0.74 -2.39
C VAL A 131 2.82 -0.37 -1.81
N TYR A 132 1.95 -0.94 -2.62
CA TYR A 132 1.10 -2.05 -2.23
C TYR A 132 1.92 -3.28 -1.82
N GLY A 133 2.89 -3.67 -2.65
CA GLY A 133 3.75 -4.83 -2.39
C GLY A 133 4.55 -4.68 -1.10
N ASP A 134 5.20 -3.53 -0.92
CA ASP A 134 5.97 -3.19 0.29
C ASP A 134 5.13 -3.38 1.55
N LEU A 135 3.95 -2.76 1.60
CA LEU A 135 3.09 -2.80 2.78
C LEU A 135 2.53 -4.20 3.07
N ILE A 136 2.18 -4.97 2.04
CA ILE A 136 1.76 -6.37 2.19
C ILE A 136 2.90 -7.22 2.78
N PHE A 137 4.12 -7.07 2.27
CA PHE A 137 5.26 -7.82 2.78
C PHE A 137 5.65 -7.39 4.19
N ARG A 138 5.61 -6.09 4.50
CA ARG A 138 5.88 -5.54 5.84
C ARG A 138 4.89 -6.09 6.87
N ARG A 139 3.59 -6.05 6.56
CA ARG A 139 2.53 -6.65 7.42
C ARG A 139 2.71 -8.16 7.60
N ALA A 140 3.09 -8.88 6.54
CA ALA A 140 3.37 -10.31 6.63
C ALA A 140 4.61 -10.59 7.49
N ALA A 141 5.65 -9.75 7.42
CA ALA A 141 6.85 -9.86 8.24
C ALA A 141 6.56 -9.61 9.73
N GLU A 142 5.78 -8.58 10.06
CA GLU A 142 5.33 -8.29 11.44
C GLU A 142 4.54 -9.45 12.04
N ARG A 143 3.59 -10.02 11.29
CA ARG A 143 2.83 -11.22 11.73
C ARG A 143 3.75 -12.42 11.99
N ARG A 144 4.74 -12.66 11.13
CA ARG A 144 5.73 -13.73 11.33
C ARG A 144 6.63 -13.46 12.54
N ALA A 145 6.96 -12.21 12.85
CA ALA A 145 7.74 -11.88 14.04
C ALA A 145 6.96 -12.18 15.33
N GLN A 146 5.64 -11.95 15.33
CA GLN A 146 4.76 -12.27 16.46
C GLN A 146 4.53 -13.78 16.64
N THR A 147 4.46 -14.53 15.53
CA THR A 147 4.34 -16.01 15.55
C THR A 147 5.41 -16.63 14.65
N PRO A 148 6.63 -16.82 15.18
CA PRO A 148 7.74 -17.37 14.40
C PRO A 148 7.41 -18.78 13.89
N PRO A 149 7.54 -19.04 12.58
CA PRO A 149 7.29 -20.36 12.04
C PRO A 149 8.31 -21.37 12.56
N SER A 150 7.89 -22.62 12.76
CA SER A 150 8.79 -23.72 13.14
C SER A 150 9.80 -24.08 12.03
N ARG A 151 9.46 -23.77 10.78
CA ARG A 151 10.32 -24.00 9.61
C ARG A 151 11.12 -22.74 9.28
N ARG A 152 12.41 -22.92 8.99
CA ARG A 152 13.28 -21.85 8.45
C ARG A 152 12.84 -21.50 7.03
N PHE A 153 12.70 -20.21 6.77
CA PHE A 153 12.48 -19.66 5.44
C PHE A 153 13.71 -18.90 4.99
N PHE A 154 13.69 -18.39 3.77
CA PHE A 154 14.71 -17.46 3.32
C PHE A 154 14.69 -16.19 4.22
N PRO A 155 15.85 -15.67 4.67
CA PRO A 155 17.21 -16.13 4.36
C PRO A 155 17.75 -17.28 5.25
N GLU A 156 17.13 -17.60 6.41
CA GLU A 156 17.63 -18.56 7.41
C GLU A 156 17.79 -20.01 6.90
N MET A 157 17.17 -20.33 5.77
CA MET A 157 17.31 -21.65 5.15
C MET A 157 18.67 -21.86 4.47
N VAL A 158 19.43 -20.78 4.22
CA VAL A 158 20.75 -20.83 3.59
C VAL A 158 21.78 -21.20 4.64
N THR A 159 22.58 -22.23 4.36
CA THR A 159 23.60 -22.76 5.27
C THR A 159 24.98 -22.75 4.60
N ASP A 160 26.04 -23.02 5.36
CA ASP A 160 27.40 -23.14 4.80
C ASP A 160 27.53 -24.30 3.79
N GLN A 161 26.66 -25.31 3.92
CA GLN A 161 26.61 -26.43 2.97
C GLN A 161 26.17 -25.99 1.57
N ASP A 162 25.45 -24.88 1.46
CA ASP A 162 24.94 -24.36 0.20
C ASP A 162 25.97 -23.51 -0.56
N THR A 163 27.14 -23.21 0.04
CA THR A 163 28.14 -22.29 -0.53
C THR A 163 28.59 -22.66 -1.94
N ALA A 164 28.72 -23.96 -2.24
CA ALA A 164 29.12 -24.40 -3.58
C ALA A 164 28.07 -24.07 -4.65
N ALA A 165 26.78 -24.10 -4.29
CA ALA A 165 25.67 -23.84 -5.19
C ALA A 165 25.22 -22.37 -5.18
N LEU A 166 25.30 -21.70 -4.01
CA LEU A 166 24.77 -20.37 -3.75
C LEU A 166 25.86 -19.45 -3.14
N PRO A 167 27.03 -19.29 -3.77
CA PRO A 167 28.20 -18.66 -3.15
C PRO A 167 27.96 -17.21 -2.70
N ARG A 168 27.22 -16.44 -3.50
CA ARG A 168 26.90 -15.03 -3.18
C ARG A 168 25.92 -14.91 -2.02
N LEU A 169 24.95 -15.80 -1.96
CA LEU A 169 23.93 -15.76 -0.92
C LEU A 169 24.49 -16.26 0.41
N ALA A 170 25.30 -17.32 0.39
CA ALA A 170 26.04 -17.79 1.55
C ALA A 170 26.95 -16.69 2.13
N ALA A 171 27.58 -15.89 1.28
CA ALA A 171 28.46 -14.79 1.69
C ALA A 171 27.74 -13.63 2.41
N ILE A 172 26.43 -13.45 2.22
CA ILE A 172 25.66 -12.34 2.82
C ILE A 172 24.55 -12.82 3.77
N LYS A 173 24.41 -14.14 3.98
CA LYS A 173 23.26 -14.71 4.70
C LYS A 173 23.12 -14.19 6.13
N ASP A 174 24.25 -13.96 6.81
CA ASP A 174 24.28 -13.56 8.22
C ASP A 174 23.95 -12.07 8.38
N ASP A 175 24.32 -11.26 7.39
CA ASP A 175 24.03 -9.82 7.35
C ASP A 175 22.72 -9.47 6.63
N TRP A 176 22.07 -10.43 5.94
CA TRP A 176 20.91 -10.18 5.09
C TRP A 176 19.83 -9.36 5.80
N ARG A 177 19.52 -9.72 7.05
CA ARG A 177 18.50 -9.01 7.84
C ARG A 177 18.92 -7.59 8.18
N ALA A 178 20.19 -7.35 8.45
CA ALA A 178 20.69 -6.01 8.73
C ALA A 178 20.60 -5.14 7.48
N TYR A 179 21.04 -5.65 6.32
CA TYR A 179 20.92 -4.93 5.04
C TYR A 179 19.47 -4.66 4.64
N ALA A 180 18.57 -5.63 4.85
CA ALA A 180 17.16 -5.46 4.55
C ALA A 180 16.43 -4.54 5.55
N ALA A 181 16.99 -4.31 6.74
CA ALA A 181 16.40 -3.42 7.75
C ALA A 181 16.73 -1.94 7.53
N ASP A 182 17.83 -1.63 6.83
CA ASP A 182 18.25 -0.26 6.45
C ASP A 182 17.42 0.30 5.27
N TYR A 183 16.21 -0.22 5.09
CA TYR A 183 15.34 0.08 3.97
C TYR A 183 14.50 1.33 4.24
N ASP A 184 14.75 2.39 3.48
CA ASP A 184 13.95 3.62 3.48
C ASP A 184 13.03 3.67 2.25
N VAL A 185 11.73 3.77 2.50
CA VAL A 185 10.71 3.76 1.45
C VAL A 185 10.83 4.97 0.52
N ALA A 186 11.21 6.13 1.05
CA ALA A 186 11.36 7.34 0.25
C ALA A 186 12.56 7.24 -0.69
N ASP A 187 13.68 6.70 -0.22
CA ASP A 187 14.86 6.47 -1.06
C ASP A 187 14.58 5.49 -2.20
N GLU A 188 13.86 4.41 -1.91
CA GLU A 188 13.49 3.41 -2.92
C GLU A 188 12.46 3.94 -3.93
N LEU A 189 11.46 4.71 -3.46
CA LEU A 189 10.55 5.42 -4.35
C LEU A 189 11.30 6.42 -5.24
N ASP A 190 12.29 7.14 -4.70
CA ASP A 190 13.12 8.05 -5.49
C ASP A 190 13.90 7.29 -6.56
N ALA A 191 14.51 6.15 -6.21
CA ALA A 191 15.22 5.30 -7.15
C ALA A 191 14.30 4.80 -8.29
N ILE A 192 13.08 4.34 -7.94
CA ILE A 192 12.06 3.92 -8.91
C ILE A 192 11.67 5.08 -9.82
N ILE A 193 11.39 6.26 -9.26
CA ILE A 193 10.99 7.46 -10.00
C ILE A 193 12.11 7.89 -10.96
N ARG A 194 13.37 7.97 -10.50
CA ARG A 194 14.51 8.27 -11.38
C ARG A 194 14.61 7.27 -12.54
N GLY A 195 14.42 5.98 -12.27
CA GLY A 195 14.41 4.94 -13.30
C GLY A 195 13.27 5.09 -14.32
N LEU A 196 12.07 5.45 -13.86
CA LEU A 196 10.91 5.71 -14.72
C LEU A 196 11.15 6.93 -15.60
N LEU A 197 11.65 8.03 -15.02
CA LEU A 197 11.92 9.28 -15.73
C LEU A 197 13.06 9.12 -16.75
N GLY A 198 14.15 8.43 -16.38
CA GLY A 198 15.29 8.19 -17.27
C GLY A 198 14.94 7.38 -18.53
N ARG A 199 13.94 6.48 -18.47
CA ARG A 199 13.44 5.75 -19.65
C ARG A 199 12.61 6.62 -20.58
N GLY A 200 11.92 7.63 -20.04
CA GLY A 200 11.11 8.58 -20.81
C GLY A 200 11.96 9.39 -21.79
N SER A 201 13.10 9.90 -21.31
CA SER A 201 14.02 10.72 -22.10
C SER A 201 14.76 9.95 -23.20
N ALA A 202 14.87 8.61 -23.09
CA ALA A 202 15.56 7.79 -24.08
C ALA A 202 14.68 7.43 -25.29
N ALA A 203 13.34 7.39 -25.13
CA ALA A 203 12.40 7.02 -26.19
C ALA A 203 11.97 8.19 -27.09
N GLY A 204 12.40 9.42 -26.77
CA GLY A 204 12.12 10.64 -27.53
C GLY A 204 13.28 11.13 -28.40
N ARG A 205 14.29 10.30 -28.66
CA ARG A 205 15.39 10.57 -29.60
C ARG A 205 15.40 9.58 -30.74
#